data_AF-A0A2W4WR40-F1
#
_entry.id   AF-A0A2W4WR40-F1
#
_cell.length_a   1.000
_cell.length_b   1.000
_cell.length_c   1.000
_cell.angle_alpha   90.00
_cell.angle_beta   90.00
_cell.angle_gamma   90.00
#
_symmetry.space_group_name_H-M   'P 1'
#
loop_
_entity.id
_entity.type
_entity.pdbx_description
1 polymer ?
#
loop_
_entity_poly.entity_id
_entity_poly.type
_entity_poly.pdbx_seq_one_letter_code
_entity_poly.pdbx_strand_id
1 'polypeptide(L)'
;MAVAALGLNQMQLSQQSQQTVALQQQLAATNTELTRLRNELQANQATVAQLSNPATQMQTLVGSVPNPTNSRFPTARLLVKPGDSSVTLVAQDLPKLSEKQIYRLWSVADAAAPPLYCGQFRQDNSGTAQWLIPDAICTKQPLKVIIALDAPNDPTTSAGPLVMQSTT
;
A
#
# COMPACT_ATOMS: atom_id res chain seq x y z
N MET A 1 -48.02 6.97 -50.02
CA MET A 1 -47.26 7.65 -48.94
C MET A 1 -47.20 6.85 -47.62
N ALA A 2 -47.34 5.51 -47.61
CA ALA A 2 -47.33 4.73 -46.36
C ALA A 2 -45.94 4.19 -45.95
N VAL A 3 -45.05 3.96 -46.92
CA VAL A 3 -43.73 3.34 -46.68
C VAL A 3 -42.75 4.29 -45.97
N ALA A 4 -42.84 5.60 -46.23
CA ALA A 4 -41.98 6.60 -45.59
C ALA A 4 -42.28 6.76 -44.08
N ALA A 5 -43.54 6.65 -43.67
CA ALA A 5 -43.95 6.77 -42.27
C ALA A 5 -43.49 5.58 -41.41
N LEU A 6 -43.45 4.38 -41.98
CA LEU A 6 -42.94 3.17 -41.32
C LEU A 6 -41.41 3.24 -41.09
N GLY A 7 -40.66 3.77 -42.06
CA GLY A 7 -39.20 3.91 -41.94
C GLY A 7 -38.77 4.92 -40.87
N LEU A 8 -39.49 6.04 -40.75
CA LEU A 8 -39.23 7.05 -39.70
C LEU A 8 -39.47 6.49 -38.30
N ASN A 9 -40.53 5.70 -38.13
CA ASN A 9 -40.88 5.11 -36.84
C ASN A 9 -39.85 4.05 -36.39
N GLN A 10 -39.36 3.23 -37.33
CA GLN A 10 -38.28 2.26 -37.05
C GLN A 10 -36.94 2.93 -36.72
N MET A 11 -36.62 4.06 -37.38
CA MET A 11 -35.39 4.82 -37.12
C MET A 11 -35.43 5.53 -35.75
N GLN A 12 -36.60 6.02 -35.34
CA GLN A 12 -36.78 6.64 -34.03
C GLN A 12 -36.71 5.62 -32.88
N LEU A 13 -37.27 4.43 -33.07
CA LEU A 13 -37.17 3.31 -32.12
C LEU A 13 -35.72 2.83 -31.95
N SER A 14 -34.96 2.71 -33.03
CA SER A 14 -33.55 2.32 -32.96
C SER A 14 -32.70 3.39 -32.26
N GLN A 15 -32.92 4.67 -32.55
CA GLN A 15 -32.27 5.78 -31.82
C GLN A 15 -32.60 5.78 -30.32
N GLN A 16 -33.86 5.57 -29.95
CA GLN A 16 -34.24 5.47 -28.52
C GLN A 16 -33.55 4.30 -27.84
N SER A 17 -33.51 3.12 -28.48
CA SER A 17 -32.84 1.95 -27.92
C SER A 17 -31.34 2.19 -27.68
N GLN A 18 -30.66 2.84 -28.64
CA GLN A 18 -29.24 3.20 -28.52
C GLN A 18 -29.00 4.20 -27.41
N GLN A 19 -29.87 5.21 -27.25
CA GLN A 19 -29.78 6.17 -26.14
C GLN A 19 -29.95 5.48 -24.78
N THR A 20 -30.92 4.57 -24.64
CA THR A 20 -31.08 3.83 -23.38
C THR A 20 -29.86 2.98 -23.03
N VAL A 21 -29.25 2.32 -24.02
CA VAL A 21 -28.03 1.53 -23.80
C VAL A 21 -26.85 2.43 -23.41
N ALA A 22 -26.66 3.56 -24.10
CA ALA A 22 -25.60 4.52 -23.78
C ALA A 22 -25.76 5.08 -22.35
N LEU A 23 -26.98 5.44 -21.95
CA LEU A 23 -27.29 5.91 -20.59
C LEU A 23 -27.03 4.82 -19.54
N GLN A 24 -27.41 3.57 -19.82
CA GLN A 24 -27.14 2.45 -18.91
C GLN A 24 -25.65 2.20 -18.74
N GLN A 25 -24.89 2.26 -19.83
CA GLN A 25 -23.42 2.13 -19.80
C GLN A 25 -22.77 3.26 -19.01
N GLN A 26 -23.23 4.50 -19.23
CA GLN A 26 -22.74 5.66 -18.49
C GLN A 26 -23.03 5.52 -16.99
N LEU A 27 -24.24 5.11 -16.61
CA LEU A 27 -24.60 4.89 -15.21
C LEU A 27 -23.73 3.81 -14.56
N ALA A 28 -23.46 2.70 -15.26
CA ALA A 28 -22.60 1.64 -14.78
C ALA A 28 -21.15 2.10 -14.57
N ALA A 29 -20.60 2.88 -15.52
CA ALA A 29 -19.28 3.47 -15.41
C ALA A 29 -19.20 4.45 -14.22
N THR A 30 -20.19 5.33 -14.06
CA THR A 30 -20.26 6.27 -12.94
C THR A 30 -20.35 5.55 -11.59
N ASN A 31 -21.16 4.50 -11.48
CA ASN A 31 -21.27 3.72 -10.23
C ASN A 31 -19.97 2.99 -9.87
N THR A 32 -19.26 2.48 -10.87
CA THR A 32 -17.95 1.85 -10.69
C THR A 32 -16.94 2.86 -10.17
N GLU A 33 -16.90 4.04 -10.79
CA GLU A 33 -16.00 5.12 -10.39
C GLU A 33 -16.31 5.65 -8.99
N LEU A 34 -17.59 5.81 -8.67
CA LEU A 34 -18.03 6.25 -7.34
C LEU A 34 -17.62 5.24 -6.26
N THR A 35 -17.73 3.94 -6.55
CA THR A 35 -17.26 2.88 -5.64
C THR A 35 -15.75 2.94 -5.44
N ARG A 36 -14.98 3.12 -6.52
CA ARG A 36 -13.52 3.29 -6.46
C ARG A 36 -13.14 4.48 -5.58
N LEU A 37 -13.74 5.65 -5.81
CA LEU A 37 -13.48 6.87 -5.06
C LEU A 37 -13.85 6.74 -3.57
N ARG A 38 -14.95 6.04 -3.25
CA ARG A 38 -15.32 5.76 -1.85
C ARG A 38 -14.28 4.91 -1.14
N ASN A 39 -13.76 3.88 -1.82
CA ASN A 39 -12.72 3.02 -1.25
C ASN A 39 -11.42 3.81 -1.03
N GLU A 40 -11.05 4.67 -1.97
CA GLU A 40 -9.88 5.55 -1.83
C GLU A 40 -10.04 6.56 -0.70
N LEU A 41 -11.23 7.17 -0.56
CA LEU A 41 -11.53 8.07 0.54
C LEU A 41 -11.42 7.36 1.90
N GLN A 42 -11.96 6.15 2.01
CA GLN A 42 -11.88 5.36 3.24
C GLN A 42 -10.44 4.99 3.61
N ALA A 43 -9.62 4.60 2.62
CA ALA A 43 -8.19 4.32 2.83
C ALA A 43 -7.41 5.57 3.27
N ASN A 44 -7.71 6.72 2.67
CA ASN A 44 -7.11 8.00 3.04
C ASN A 44 -7.52 8.43 4.46
N GLN A 45 -8.80 8.29 4.82
CA GLN A 45 -9.29 8.62 6.16
C GLN A 45 -8.66 7.73 7.24
N ALA A 46 -8.49 6.42 6.97
CA ALA A 46 -7.82 5.51 7.90
C ALA A 46 -6.36 5.94 8.14
N THR A 47 -5.65 6.30 7.07
CA THR A 47 -4.26 6.81 7.15
C THR A 47 -4.18 8.12 7.94
N VAL A 48 -5.06 9.08 7.64
CA VAL A 48 -5.11 10.38 8.35
C VAL A 48 -5.46 10.18 9.82
N ALA A 49 -6.39 9.28 10.15
CA ALA A 49 -6.74 8.98 11.54
C ALA A 49 -5.56 8.37 12.32
N GLN A 50 -4.77 7.49 11.68
CA GLN A 50 -3.53 6.98 12.27
C GLN A 50 -2.52 8.10 12.51
N LEU A 51 -2.29 8.98 11.52
CA LEU A 51 -1.36 10.10 11.63
C LEU A 51 -1.79 11.17 12.65
N SER A 52 -3.10 11.37 12.82
CA SER A 52 -3.66 12.36 13.74
C SER A 52 -3.71 11.88 15.19
N ASN A 53 -3.49 10.58 15.43
CA ASN A 53 -3.48 10.04 16.78
C ASN A 53 -2.15 10.40 17.47
N PRO A 54 -2.16 11.13 18.59
CA PRO A 54 -0.94 11.54 19.29
C PRO A 54 -0.14 10.36 19.87
N ALA A 55 -0.76 9.18 20.02
CA ALA A 55 -0.08 7.97 20.45
C ALA A 55 0.63 7.24 19.29
N THR A 56 0.36 7.59 18.03
CA THR A 56 1.04 6.99 16.88
C THR A 56 2.50 7.44 16.86
N GLN A 57 3.39 6.47 16.96
CA GLN A 57 4.82 6.64 16.81
C GLN A 57 5.17 6.59 15.33
N MET A 58 5.93 7.59 14.89
CA MET A 58 6.44 7.68 13.52
C MET A 58 7.95 7.54 13.53
N GLN A 59 8.48 6.57 12.79
CA GLN A 59 9.91 6.40 12.59
C GLN A 59 10.27 6.68 11.15
N THR A 60 11.32 7.48 10.94
CA THR A 60 11.86 7.73 9.60
C THR A 60 12.90 6.67 9.29
N LEU A 61 12.82 6.08 8.10
CA LEU A 61 13.84 5.17 7.60
C LEU A 61 14.47 5.74 6.34
N VAL A 62 15.77 5.50 6.18
CA VAL A 62 16.55 5.88 5.01
C VAL A 62 17.24 4.65 4.43
N GLY A 63 17.34 4.63 3.11
CA GLY A 63 18.01 3.58 2.36
C GLY A 63 19.51 3.54 2.60
N SER A 64 20.07 2.34 2.65
CA SER A 64 21.52 2.10 2.62
C SER A 64 22.08 2.16 1.19
N VAL A 65 21.24 1.88 0.19
CA VAL A 65 21.60 1.82 -1.23
C VAL A 65 20.59 2.58 -2.08
N PRO A 66 21.03 3.27 -3.15
CA PRO A 66 20.11 3.95 -4.07
C PRO A 66 19.29 2.94 -4.86
N ASN A 67 18.07 3.33 -5.21
CA ASN A 67 17.21 2.55 -6.07
C ASN A 67 17.85 2.42 -7.47
N PRO A 68 17.97 1.19 -8.01
CA PRO A 68 18.65 0.95 -9.28
C PRO A 68 17.97 1.61 -10.50
N THR A 69 16.67 1.97 -10.41
CA THR A 69 15.94 2.54 -11.55
C THR A 69 16.00 4.06 -11.64
N ASN A 70 16.28 4.75 -10.52
CA ASN A 70 16.24 6.22 -10.48
C ASN A 70 17.39 6.86 -9.68
N SER A 71 18.30 6.05 -9.14
CA SER A 71 19.48 6.47 -8.37
C SER A 71 19.19 7.28 -7.11
N ARG A 72 17.93 7.36 -6.65
CA ARG A 72 17.55 8.04 -5.40
C ARG A 72 17.61 7.07 -4.23
N PHE A 73 17.99 7.55 -3.05
CA PHE A 73 17.93 6.76 -1.83
C PHE A 73 16.46 6.62 -1.39
N PRO A 74 15.99 5.38 -1.11
CA PRO A 74 14.65 5.19 -0.61
C PRO A 74 14.46 5.87 0.74
N THR A 75 13.26 6.39 0.97
CA THR A 75 12.86 6.96 2.26
C THR A 75 11.54 6.34 2.68
N ALA A 76 11.34 6.15 3.99
CA ALA A 76 10.10 5.59 4.50
C ALA A 76 9.68 6.22 5.82
N ARG A 77 8.38 6.16 6.08
CA ARG A 77 7.78 6.42 7.38
C ARG A 77 7.10 5.15 7.84
N LEU A 78 7.54 4.63 8.98
CA LEU A 78 6.87 3.54 9.68
C LEU A 78 5.96 4.15 10.75
N LEU A 79 4.68 3.82 10.67
CA LEU A 79 3.64 4.27 11.59
C LEU A 79 3.23 3.09 12.46
N VAL A 80 3.39 3.27 13.76
CA VAL A 80 3.16 2.25 14.76
C VAL A 80 2.34 2.86 15.87
N LYS A 81 1.19 2.27 16.19
CA LYS A 81 0.44 2.64 17.39
C LYS A 81 0.72 1.59 18.48
N PRO A 82 1.25 1.99 19.65
CA PRO A 82 1.51 1.05 20.73
C PRO A 82 0.25 0.26 21.08
N GLY A 83 0.37 -1.08 21.10
CA GLY A 83 -0.73 -2.00 21.39
C GLY A 83 -1.60 -2.38 20.18
N ASP A 84 -1.46 -1.72 19.04
CA ASP A 84 -2.11 -2.17 17.79
C ASP A 84 -1.32 -3.35 17.20
N SER A 85 -2.04 -4.33 16.66
CA SER A 85 -1.44 -5.50 15.99
C SER A 85 -1.05 -5.23 14.53
N SER A 86 -1.28 -4.02 14.02
CA SER A 86 -0.98 -3.65 12.64
C SER A 86 -0.01 -2.49 12.57
N VAL A 87 0.88 -2.52 11.58
CA VAL A 87 1.80 -1.42 11.27
C VAL A 87 1.63 -1.00 9.82
N THR A 88 1.86 0.28 9.57
CA THR A 88 1.76 0.88 8.23
C THR A 88 3.12 1.44 7.84
N LEU A 89 3.59 1.09 6.65
CA LEU A 89 4.77 1.69 6.03
C LEU A 89 4.34 2.49 4.82
N VAL A 90 4.81 3.73 4.74
CA VAL A 90 4.75 4.55 3.53
C VAL A 90 6.17 4.79 3.06
N ALA A 91 6.56 4.22 1.92
CA ALA A 91 7.90 4.39 1.37
C ALA A 91 7.90 5.00 -0.03
N GLN A 92 8.93 5.79 -0.30
CA GLN A 92 9.23 6.38 -1.59
C GLN A 92 10.54 5.80 -2.10
N ASP A 93 10.58 5.55 -3.41
CA ASP A 93 11.75 5.02 -4.12
C ASP A 93 12.27 3.67 -3.60
N LEU A 94 11.50 2.93 -2.81
CA LEU A 94 11.86 1.56 -2.46
C LEU A 94 11.73 0.66 -3.70
N PRO A 95 12.75 -0.16 -4.05
CA PRO A 95 12.72 -0.94 -5.27
C PRO A 95 11.53 -1.91 -5.35
N LYS A 96 10.98 -2.11 -6.55
CA LYS A 96 9.97 -3.14 -6.76
C LYS A 96 10.61 -4.52 -6.62
N LEU A 97 9.97 -5.38 -5.84
CA LEU A 97 10.43 -6.75 -5.59
C LEU A 97 10.07 -7.68 -6.74
N SER A 98 10.95 -8.63 -7.03
CA SER A 98 10.58 -9.82 -7.79
C SER A 98 9.72 -10.78 -6.96
N GLU A 99 9.12 -11.80 -7.60
CA GLU A 99 8.33 -12.82 -6.91
C GLU A 99 9.15 -13.62 -5.89
N LYS A 100 10.47 -13.74 -6.09
CA LYS A 100 11.38 -14.49 -5.21
C LYS A 100 11.89 -13.69 -4.02
N GLN A 101 11.45 -12.44 -3.85
CA GLN A 101 11.93 -11.54 -2.82
C GLN A 101 10.80 -11.02 -1.95
N ILE A 102 11.09 -10.75 -0.69
CA ILE A 102 10.18 -10.10 0.25
C ILE A 102 10.95 -9.11 1.12
N TYR A 103 10.29 -8.03 1.53
CA TYR A 103 10.84 -7.17 2.56
C TYR A 103 10.44 -7.69 3.93
N ARG A 104 11.39 -7.69 4.87
CA ARG A 104 11.13 -8.03 6.27
C ARG A 104 11.52 -6.86 7.16
N LEU A 105 10.63 -6.52 8.08
CA LEU A 105 10.89 -5.55 9.12
C LEU A 105 11.54 -6.28 10.29
N TRP A 106 12.58 -5.67 10.87
CA TRP A 106 13.18 -6.14 12.10
C TRP A 106 13.34 -5.01 13.11
N SER A 107 13.11 -5.33 14.37
CA SER A 107 13.31 -4.45 15.52
C SER A 107 14.60 -4.82 16.23
N VAL A 108 15.40 -3.82 16.58
CA VAL A 108 16.62 -3.98 17.37
C VAL A 108 16.37 -3.30 18.71
N ALA A 109 16.29 -4.10 19.78
CA ALA A 109 15.97 -3.61 21.12
C ALA A 109 17.18 -2.95 21.81
N ASP A 110 18.37 -3.50 21.60
CA ASP A 110 19.65 -2.98 22.09
C ASP A 110 20.76 -3.28 21.07
N ALA A 111 21.93 -2.65 21.24
CA ALA A 111 23.03 -2.73 20.27
C ALA A 111 23.69 -4.12 20.17
N ALA A 112 23.51 -4.99 21.17
CA ALA A 112 24.08 -6.33 21.23
C ALA A 112 23.05 -7.44 20.91
N ALA A 113 21.76 -7.12 20.96
CA ALA A 113 20.68 -8.05 20.67
C ALA A 113 20.57 -8.34 19.16
N PRO A 114 20.29 -9.60 18.79
CA PRO A 114 19.95 -9.93 17.43
C PRO A 114 18.65 -9.20 17.01
N PRO A 115 18.52 -8.77 15.74
CA PRO A 115 17.27 -8.21 15.24
C PRO A 115 16.12 -9.19 15.40
N LEU A 116 14.99 -8.72 15.92
CA LEU A 116 13.77 -9.50 16.06
C LEU A 116 12.87 -9.27 14.85
N TYR A 117 12.35 -10.36 14.28
CA TYR A 117 11.43 -10.32 13.15
C TYR A 117 10.09 -9.66 13.52
N CYS A 118 9.70 -8.65 12.76
CA CYS A 118 8.51 -7.83 12.99
C CYS A 118 7.51 -7.86 11.84
N GLY A 119 7.58 -8.90 11.02
CA GLY A 119 6.68 -9.12 9.90
C GLY A 119 7.33 -8.86 8.55
N GLN A 120 6.57 -9.17 7.52
CA GLN A 120 7.01 -9.11 6.14
C GLN A 120 5.96 -8.43 5.27
N PHE A 121 6.40 -7.79 4.22
CA PHE A 121 5.52 -7.01 3.38
C PHE A 121 5.99 -6.94 1.93
N ARG A 122 5.03 -6.60 1.07
CA ARG A 122 5.25 -6.09 -0.29
C ARG A 122 4.49 -4.77 -0.36
N GLN A 123 5.09 -3.79 -1.03
CA GLN A 123 4.40 -2.52 -1.25
C GLN A 123 3.39 -2.65 -2.38
N ASP A 124 2.29 -1.91 -2.24
CA ASP A 124 1.38 -1.66 -3.34
C ASP A 124 1.95 -0.62 -4.32
N ASN A 125 1.16 -0.28 -5.35
CA ASN A 125 1.56 0.69 -6.37
C ASN A 125 1.72 2.14 -5.83
N SER A 126 1.20 2.44 -4.65
CA SER A 126 1.35 3.74 -3.98
C SER A 126 2.62 3.83 -3.10
N GLY A 127 3.35 2.72 -2.95
CA GLY A 127 4.48 2.63 -2.03
C GLY A 127 4.06 2.36 -0.58
N THR A 128 2.80 2.01 -0.36
CA THR A 128 2.24 1.71 0.96
C THR A 128 2.27 0.20 1.22
N ALA A 129 2.49 -0.19 2.47
CA ALA A 129 2.30 -1.55 2.93
C ALA A 129 1.69 -1.56 4.32
N GLN A 130 0.80 -2.52 4.59
CA GLN A 130 0.25 -2.77 5.91
C GLN A 130 0.33 -4.27 6.20
N TRP A 131 0.73 -4.64 7.42
CA TRP A 131 0.78 -6.03 7.84
C TRP A 131 0.52 -6.16 9.33
N LEU A 132 0.23 -7.40 9.75
CA LEU A 132 0.09 -7.76 11.14
C LEU A 132 1.46 -8.07 11.74
N ILE A 133 1.76 -7.48 12.90
CA ILE A 133 2.98 -7.79 13.63
C ILE A 133 2.83 -9.14 14.36
N PRO A 134 3.87 -9.99 14.34
CA PRO A 134 3.83 -11.29 14.98
C PRO A 134 3.96 -11.21 16.51
N ASP A 135 4.61 -10.16 17.03
CA ASP A 135 4.85 -9.95 18.45
C ASP A 135 4.70 -8.47 18.82
N ALA A 136 4.02 -8.20 19.94
CA ALA A 136 3.78 -6.85 20.44
C ALA A 136 5.07 -6.08 20.76
N ILE A 137 6.19 -6.76 21.04
CA ILE A 137 7.49 -6.12 21.27
C ILE A 137 7.96 -5.32 20.05
N CYS A 138 7.49 -5.65 18.84
CA CYS A 138 7.74 -4.89 17.62
C CYS A 138 7.12 -3.49 17.62
N THR A 139 6.15 -3.25 18.51
CA THR A 139 5.53 -1.92 18.70
C THR A 139 6.05 -1.17 19.92
N LYS A 140 7.00 -1.77 20.67
CA LYS A 140 7.62 -1.13 21.84
C LYS A 140 8.91 -0.44 21.40
N GLN A 141 8.95 0.88 21.57
CA GLN A 141 10.06 1.81 21.27
C GLN A 141 11.41 1.11 21.05
N PRO A 142 11.72 0.71 19.80
CA PRO A 142 12.96 0.04 19.51
C PRO A 142 14.12 1.05 19.50
N LEU A 143 15.33 0.58 19.82
CA LEU A 143 16.55 1.38 19.62
C LEU A 143 16.73 1.71 18.13
N LYS A 144 16.43 0.73 17.26
CA LYS A 144 16.53 0.86 15.81
C LYS A 144 15.58 -0.09 15.11
N VAL A 145 15.10 0.30 13.95
CA VAL A 145 14.35 -0.56 13.03
C VAL A 145 15.12 -0.71 11.74
N ILE A 146 15.10 -1.90 11.16
CA ILE A 146 15.71 -2.19 9.86
C ILE A 146 14.72 -2.87 8.93
N ILE A 147 14.86 -2.60 7.64
CA ILE A 147 14.21 -3.34 6.57
C ILE A 147 15.29 -4.12 5.83
N ALA A 148 15.11 -5.43 5.75
CA ALA A 148 15.99 -6.33 5.01
C ALA A 148 15.27 -6.91 3.79
N LEU A 149 16.06 -7.36 2.83
CA LEU A 149 15.61 -8.08 1.65
C LEU A 149 15.89 -9.57 1.84
N ASP A 150 14.85 -10.39 1.81
CA ASP A 150 14.95 -11.83 2.04
C ASP A 150 14.21 -12.61 0.94
N ALA A 151 14.39 -13.93 0.87
CA ALA A 151 13.45 -14.79 0.16
C ALA A 151 12.24 -15.10 1.04
N PRO A 152 11.03 -15.29 0.47
CA PRO A 152 9.82 -15.59 1.24
C PRO A 152 9.95 -16.77 2.21
N ASN A 153 10.74 -17.78 1.84
CA ASN A 153 10.89 -19.02 2.59
C ASN A 153 12.15 -19.05 3.48
N ASP A 154 12.94 -17.98 3.51
CA ASP A 154 14.13 -17.91 4.36
C ASP A 154 13.72 -17.91 5.84
N PRO A 155 14.52 -18.49 6.75
CA PRO A 155 14.20 -18.48 8.18
C PRO A 155 14.10 -17.04 8.72
N THR A 156 13.21 -16.82 9.69
CA THR A 156 13.02 -15.52 10.36
C THR A 156 13.92 -15.34 11.59
N THR A 157 15.06 -16.04 11.62
CA THR A 157 16.04 -16.02 12.74
C THR A 157 17.22 -15.08 12.50
N SER A 158 17.42 -14.64 11.25
CA SER A 158 18.46 -13.68 10.87
C SER A 158 17.95 -12.79 9.75
N ALA A 159 18.29 -11.51 9.82
CA ALA A 159 18.00 -10.56 8.75
C ALA A 159 18.92 -10.79 7.54
N GLY A 160 18.37 -10.71 6.34
CA GLY A 160 19.14 -10.63 5.09
C GLY A 160 19.81 -9.27 4.89
N PRO A 161 20.24 -8.96 3.64
CA PRO A 161 20.86 -7.70 3.30
C PRO A 161 20.04 -6.47 3.71
N LEU A 162 20.68 -5.53 4.39
CA LEU A 162 20.08 -4.28 4.83
C LEU A 162 19.69 -3.40 3.64
N VAL A 163 18.42 -2.98 3.61
CA VAL A 163 17.87 -2.07 2.60
C VAL A 163 17.61 -0.70 3.17
N MET A 164 17.00 -0.63 4.36
CA MET A 164 16.73 0.63 5.05
C MET A 164 16.95 0.50 6.55
N GLN A 165 17.22 1.61 7.21
CA GLN A 165 17.33 1.68 8.66
C GLN A 165 16.72 2.97 9.20
N SER A 166 16.19 2.91 10.42
CA SER A 166 15.67 4.07 11.11
C SER A 166 16.78 5.09 11.40
N THR A 167 16.44 6.37 11.27
CA THR A 167 17.28 7.49 11.74
C THR A 167 16.76 7.94 13.10
N THR A 168 17.67 8.11 14.06
CA THR A 168 17.41 8.83 15.32
C THR A 168 17.17 10.31 15.08
#